data_AF-M6UAF1-F1
#
_entry.id   AF-M6UAF1-F1
#
_cell.length_a   1.000
_cell.length_b   1.000
_cell.length_c   1.000
_cell.angle_alpha   90.00
_cell.angle_beta   90.00
_cell.angle_gamma   90.00
#
_symmetry.space_group_name_H-M   'P 1'
#
loop_
_entity.id
_entity.type
_entity.pdbx_description
1 polymer ?
#
loop_
_entity_poly.entity_id
_entity_poly.type
_entity_poly.pdbx_seq_one_letter_code
_entity_poly.pdbx_strand_id
1 'polypeptide(L)'
;MTGKQETQKHSVFSPSGHGDLYALDNLYLSPLRENEVWDFSKLVQFSPFNLGFFCMRAALSVRCEQKIIAQGFSPGFVLGLSKIDEFEHLNLFQTKGFIPKVFGKEFPMKINSAIHPILNPVLATYEKMLFEEWNPQAFALEGHFENREILIAGVVLPEEEKNLPKLLKHLIQLLSGKTGKFYLRTGKHSYLCLKKEKESLGPVFFQGKERIWDSFVFLMLEIEKF
;
A
#
# COMPACT_ATOMS: atom_id res chain seq x y z
N MET A 1 27.42 -34.30 -18.36
CA MET A 1 27.16 -32.95 -17.81
C MET A 1 25.85 -32.99 -17.05
N THR A 2 25.89 -33.25 -15.75
CA THR A 2 24.70 -33.22 -14.87
C THR A 2 24.57 -31.80 -14.32
N GLY A 3 23.70 -31.00 -14.93
CA GLY A 3 23.32 -29.70 -14.39
C GLY A 3 22.62 -29.91 -13.05
N LYS A 4 23.24 -29.47 -11.95
CA LYS A 4 22.56 -29.33 -10.67
C LYS A 4 21.45 -28.28 -10.86
N GLN A 5 20.19 -28.70 -10.80
CA GLN A 5 19.10 -27.77 -10.54
C GLN A 5 19.29 -27.28 -9.10
N GLU A 6 19.89 -26.11 -8.93
CA GLU A 6 19.83 -25.40 -7.66
C GLU A 6 18.37 -25.01 -7.44
N THR A 7 17.68 -25.71 -6.54
CA THR A 7 16.39 -25.26 -6.01
C THR A 7 16.58 -23.87 -5.40
N GLN A 8 16.13 -22.84 -6.10
CA GLN A 8 16.05 -21.48 -5.56
C GLN A 8 15.22 -21.53 -4.27
N LYS A 9 15.83 -21.15 -3.15
CA LYS A 9 15.12 -21.08 -1.87
C LYS A 9 14.19 -19.87 -1.92
N HIS A 10 12.90 -20.11 -1.74
CA HIS A 10 11.89 -19.05 -1.63
C HIS A 10 11.63 -18.70 -0.16
N SER A 11 11.49 -17.40 0.11
CA SER A 11 11.05 -16.90 1.43
C SER A 11 9.53 -16.77 1.42
N VAL A 12 8.82 -17.62 2.16
CA VAL A 12 7.35 -17.64 2.16
C VAL A 12 6.79 -16.83 3.33
N PHE A 13 5.91 -15.88 3.03
CA PHE A 13 5.19 -15.04 4.00
C PHE A 13 3.70 -15.31 3.91
N SER A 14 3.00 -15.42 5.04
CA SER A 14 1.55 -15.69 5.06
C SER A 14 0.82 -14.70 5.97
N PRO A 15 0.27 -13.60 5.44
CA PRO A 15 -0.51 -12.65 6.23
C PRO A 15 -1.76 -13.31 6.83
N SER A 16 -2.09 -12.92 8.05
CA SER A 16 -3.33 -13.34 8.74
C SER A 16 -4.37 -12.22 8.73
N GLY A 17 -5.66 -12.56 8.71
CA GLY A 17 -6.76 -11.60 8.55
C GLY A 17 -6.98 -10.59 9.68
N HIS A 18 -6.33 -10.76 10.85
CA HIS A 18 -6.57 -9.96 12.05
C HIS A 18 -5.39 -9.04 12.40
N GLY A 19 -4.89 -8.27 11.44
CA GLY A 19 -3.86 -7.26 11.70
C GLY A 19 -4.48 -5.89 11.90
N ASP A 20 -4.25 -5.27 13.06
CA ASP A 20 -4.28 -3.80 13.12
C ASP A 20 -3.20 -3.21 12.17
N LEU A 21 -3.27 -1.91 11.89
CA LEU A 21 -2.38 -1.29 10.90
C LEU A 21 -0.89 -1.37 11.29
N TYR A 22 -0.54 -1.44 12.58
CA TYR A 22 0.84 -1.61 13.03
C TYR A 22 1.31 -3.05 12.89
N ALA A 23 0.43 -4.04 13.12
CA ALA A 23 0.74 -5.44 12.85
C ALA A 23 0.99 -5.68 11.36
N LEU A 24 0.16 -5.10 10.49
CA LEU A 24 0.36 -5.17 9.03
C LEU A 24 1.65 -4.46 8.61
N ASP A 25 1.92 -3.25 9.12
CA ASP A 25 3.18 -2.53 8.89
C ASP A 25 4.40 -3.37 9.26
N ASN A 26 4.43 -3.95 10.47
CA ASN A 26 5.56 -4.75 10.92
C ASN A 26 5.75 -6.03 10.07
N LEU A 27 4.68 -6.64 9.56
CA LEU A 27 4.77 -7.80 8.69
C LEU A 27 5.25 -7.41 7.30
N TYR A 28 4.51 -6.52 6.63
CA TYR A 28 4.71 -6.17 5.24
C TYR A 28 5.97 -5.35 5.03
N LEU A 29 6.29 -4.43 5.92
CA LEU A 29 7.46 -3.57 5.82
C LEU A 29 8.63 -4.09 6.67
N SER A 30 8.67 -5.40 6.95
CA SER A 30 9.84 -6.10 7.51
C SER A 30 11.03 -6.14 6.54
N PRO A 31 12.27 -6.43 6.98
CA PRO A 31 13.44 -6.45 6.10
C PRO A 31 13.28 -7.36 4.88
N LEU A 32 13.75 -6.87 3.74
CA LEU A 32 13.66 -7.57 2.44
C LEU A 32 14.36 -8.93 2.47
N ARG A 33 13.71 -9.96 1.93
CA ARG A 33 14.31 -11.27 1.65
C ARG A 33 14.42 -11.52 0.15
N GLU A 34 15.31 -12.43 -0.22
CA GLU A 34 15.41 -12.91 -1.61
C GLU A 34 14.23 -13.82 -1.96
N ASN A 35 13.80 -13.74 -3.22
CA ASN A 35 12.80 -14.62 -3.84
C ASN A 35 11.50 -14.75 -3.02
N GLU A 36 10.93 -13.61 -2.60
CA GLU A 36 9.75 -13.59 -1.74
C GLU A 36 8.49 -14.10 -2.43
N VAL A 37 7.80 -14.99 -1.73
CA VAL A 37 6.48 -15.49 -2.09
C VAL A 37 5.52 -15.16 -0.95
N TRP A 38 4.49 -14.40 -1.27
CA TRP A 38 3.43 -14.00 -0.35
C TRP A 38 2.20 -14.88 -0.60
N ASP A 39 1.87 -15.71 0.38
CA ASP A 39 0.78 -16.68 0.34
C ASP A 39 -0.46 -16.13 1.08
N PHE A 40 -1.46 -15.77 0.30
CA PHE A 40 -2.72 -15.15 0.75
C PHE A 40 -3.77 -16.19 1.18
N SER A 41 -3.42 -17.47 1.28
CA SER A 41 -4.38 -18.56 1.61
C SER A 41 -5.07 -18.42 2.96
N LYS A 42 -4.44 -17.73 3.91
CA LYS A 42 -5.01 -17.45 5.24
C LYS A 42 -5.97 -16.26 5.26
N LEU A 43 -6.10 -15.51 4.17
CA LEU A 43 -7.02 -14.38 4.04
C LEU A 43 -8.31 -14.84 3.38
N VAL A 44 -9.34 -15.07 4.20
CA VAL A 44 -10.64 -15.60 3.74
C VAL A 44 -11.42 -14.58 2.91
N GLN A 45 -11.29 -13.29 3.23
CA GLN A 45 -11.96 -12.19 2.55
C GLN A 45 -10.96 -11.17 2.01
N PHE A 46 -11.39 -10.44 0.99
CA PHE A 46 -10.62 -9.33 0.44
C PHE A 46 -10.42 -8.24 1.50
N SER A 47 -9.20 -7.68 1.53
CA SER A 47 -8.85 -6.59 2.43
C SER A 47 -8.03 -5.55 1.65
N PRO A 48 -8.54 -4.31 1.50
CA PRO A 48 -7.80 -3.26 0.80
C PRO A 48 -6.49 -2.90 1.52
N PHE A 49 -6.42 -3.06 2.85
CA PHE A 49 -5.20 -2.81 3.62
C PHE A 49 -4.11 -3.83 3.31
N ASN A 50 -4.45 -5.13 3.27
CA ASN A 50 -3.48 -6.15 2.91
C ASN A 50 -2.98 -5.94 1.47
N LEU A 51 -3.87 -5.63 0.53
CA LEU A 51 -3.46 -5.30 -0.84
C LEU A 51 -2.57 -4.04 -0.87
N GLY A 52 -2.96 -2.98 -0.17
CA GLY A 52 -2.21 -1.73 -0.12
C GLY A 52 -0.80 -1.87 0.47
N PHE A 53 -0.66 -2.54 1.62
CA PHE A 53 0.65 -2.85 2.18
C PHE A 53 1.49 -3.71 1.25
N PHE A 54 0.86 -4.69 0.58
CA PHE A 54 1.55 -5.53 -0.39
C PHE A 54 2.02 -4.75 -1.63
N CYS A 55 1.21 -3.83 -2.15
CA CYS A 55 1.61 -2.92 -3.24
C CYS A 55 2.79 -2.04 -2.83
N MET A 56 2.78 -1.47 -1.61
CA MET A 56 3.92 -0.69 -1.11
C MET A 56 5.17 -1.56 -1.00
N ARG A 57 5.02 -2.78 -0.50
CA ARG A 57 6.10 -3.75 -0.37
C ARG A 57 6.71 -4.13 -1.73
N ALA A 58 5.85 -4.31 -2.74
CA ALA A 58 6.25 -4.57 -4.12
C ALA A 58 7.01 -3.37 -4.71
N ALA A 59 6.50 -2.15 -4.51
CA ALA A 59 7.16 -0.93 -4.95
C ALA A 59 8.57 -0.77 -4.35
N LEU A 60 8.73 -1.04 -3.05
CA LEU A 60 10.03 -1.04 -2.36
C LEU A 60 10.97 -2.16 -2.83
N SER A 61 10.42 -3.25 -3.37
CA SER A 61 11.20 -4.40 -3.83
C SER A 61 11.83 -4.21 -5.22
N VAL A 62 11.62 -3.08 -5.90
CA VAL A 62 12.03 -2.86 -7.30
C VAL A 62 13.53 -3.05 -7.56
N ARG A 63 14.38 -2.91 -6.53
CA ARG A 63 15.82 -3.17 -6.62
C ARG A 63 16.19 -4.66 -6.64
N CYS A 64 15.23 -5.55 -6.41
CA CYS A 64 15.44 -7.00 -6.52
C CYS A 64 15.48 -7.41 -7.99
N GLU A 65 16.25 -8.46 -8.29
CA GLU A 65 16.28 -9.05 -9.64
C GLU A 65 14.92 -9.61 -10.08
N GLN A 66 14.12 -10.07 -9.12
CA GLN A 66 12.81 -10.67 -9.37
C GLN A 66 11.71 -9.90 -8.65
N LYS A 67 10.55 -9.76 -9.30
CA LYS A 67 9.33 -9.26 -8.66
C LYS A 67 8.90 -10.22 -7.57
N ILE A 68 8.43 -9.68 -6.45
CA ILE A 68 7.78 -10.49 -5.43
C ILE A 68 6.53 -11.16 -6.00
N ILE A 69 6.24 -12.37 -5.52
CA ILE A 69 5.15 -13.19 -6.02
C ILE A 69 4.02 -13.20 -5.01
N ALA A 70 2.79 -12.99 -5.43
CA ALA A 70 1.59 -13.28 -4.65
C ALA A 70 0.89 -14.54 -5.15
N GLN A 71 0.52 -15.43 -4.24
CA GLN A 71 -0.14 -16.69 -4.56
C GLN A 71 -1.17 -17.08 -3.50
N GLY A 72 -1.89 -18.17 -3.75
CA GLY A 72 -2.77 -18.77 -2.74
C GLY A 72 -4.01 -17.95 -2.43
N PHE A 73 -4.43 -17.03 -3.31
CA PHE A 73 -5.61 -16.21 -3.09
C PHE A 73 -6.86 -17.08 -2.84
N SER A 74 -7.54 -16.83 -1.73
CA SER A 74 -8.84 -17.46 -1.46
C SER A 74 -9.91 -17.00 -2.46
N PRO A 75 -11.00 -17.75 -2.65
CA PRO A 75 -12.10 -17.32 -3.52
C PRO A 75 -12.66 -15.93 -3.18
N GLY A 76 -12.75 -15.59 -1.89
CA GLY A 76 -13.21 -14.27 -1.44
C GLY A 76 -12.22 -13.15 -1.80
N PHE A 77 -10.92 -13.43 -1.74
CA PHE A 77 -9.89 -12.48 -2.15
C PHE A 77 -9.87 -12.30 -3.67
N VAL A 78 -9.96 -13.40 -4.44
CA VAL A 78 -10.06 -13.37 -5.91
C VAL A 78 -11.29 -12.57 -6.34
N LEU A 79 -12.45 -12.76 -5.69
CA LEU A 79 -13.65 -11.99 -5.96
C LEU A 79 -13.44 -10.49 -5.71
N GLY A 80 -12.76 -10.13 -4.62
CA GLY A 80 -12.40 -8.72 -4.34
C GLY A 80 -11.50 -8.12 -5.42
N LEU A 81 -10.41 -8.81 -5.76
CA LEU A 81 -9.47 -8.36 -6.82
C LEU A 81 -10.17 -8.21 -8.17
N SER A 82 -11.08 -9.12 -8.51
CA SER A 82 -11.83 -9.08 -9.78
C SER A 82 -12.76 -7.86 -9.92
N LYS A 83 -13.02 -7.14 -8.81
CA LYS A 83 -13.86 -5.95 -8.74
C LYS A 83 -13.06 -4.65 -8.63
N ILE A 84 -11.74 -4.72 -8.69
CA ILE A 84 -10.89 -3.53 -8.73
C ILE A 84 -10.61 -3.20 -10.20
N ASP A 85 -11.06 -2.03 -10.63
CA ASP A 85 -10.78 -1.54 -11.96
C ASP A 85 -9.27 -1.37 -12.17
N GLU A 86 -8.81 -1.65 -13.40
CA GLU A 86 -7.41 -1.54 -13.83
C GLU A 86 -6.41 -2.48 -13.11
N PHE A 87 -6.86 -3.44 -12.29
CA PHE A 87 -5.98 -4.33 -11.54
C PHE A 87 -5.06 -5.18 -12.44
N GLU A 88 -5.53 -5.62 -13.59
CA GLU A 88 -4.76 -6.39 -14.57
C GLU A 88 -3.60 -5.61 -15.20
N HIS A 89 -3.64 -4.27 -15.12
CA HIS A 89 -2.58 -3.39 -15.61
C HIS A 89 -1.54 -3.07 -14.52
N LEU A 90 -1.77 -3.51 -13.28
CA LEU A 90 -0.85 -3.30 -12.17
C LEU A 90 0.41 -4.15 -12.32
N ASN A 91 1.52 -3.51 -12.69
CA ASN A 91 2.79 -4.18 -12.95
C ASN A 91 3.78 -4.11 -11.77
N LEU A 92 3.32 -4.21 -10.52
CA LEU A 92 4.18 -4.12 -9.33
C LEU A 92 4.72 -5.47 -8.86
N PHE A 93 3.92 -6.53 -8.95
CA PHE A 93 4.24 -7.87 -8.46
C PHE A 93 3.70 -8.91 -9.43
N GLN A 94 4.18 -10.15 -9.31
CA GLN A 94 3.67 -11.28 -10.07
C GLN A 94 2.54 -11.97 -9.30
N THR A 95 1.43 -12.28 -9.95
CA THR A 95 0.39 -13.14 -9.39
C THR A 95 0.55 -14.58 -9.89
N LYS A 96 0.40 -15.56 -8.99
CA LYS A 96 0.25 -16.98 -9.33
C LYS A 96 -1.18 -17.40 -9.06
N GLY A 97 -1.85 -17.85 -10.11
CA GLY A 97 -3.27 -18.19 -10.11
C GLY A 97 -4.06 -17.28 -11.03
N PHE A 98 -5.30 -17.68 -11.31
CA PHE A 98 -6.19 -16.94 -12.19
C PHE A 98 -7.01 -15.93 -11.38
N ILE A 99 -7.01 -14.67 -11.82
CA ILE A 99 -7.89 -13.62 -11.31
C ILE A 99 -8.78 -13.21 -12.48
N PRO A 100 -10.09 -13.51 -12.44
CA PRO A 100 -10.99 -13.17 -13.53
C PRO A 100 -11.13 -11.65 -13.64
N LYS A 101 -11.16 -11.15 -14.87
CA LYS A 101 -11.63 -9.78 -15.14
C LYS A 101 -13.15 -9.81 -15.21
N VAL A 102 -13.81 -9.09 -14.30
CA VAL A 102 -15.25 -8.86 -14.39
C VAL A 102 -15.48 -7.66 -15.29
N PHE A 103 -16.33 -7.79 -16.31
CA PHE A 103 -16.72 -6.67 -17.16
C PHE A 103 -18.01 -6.05 -16.60
N GLY A 104 -17.99 -4.76 -16.33
CA GLY A 104 -19.12 -4.00 -15.76
C GLY A 104 -18.92 -2.50 -15.98
N LYS A 105 -19.98 -1.71 -15.74
CA LYS A 105 -19.92 -0.24 -15.92
C LYS A 105 -19.39 0.51 -14.70
N GLU A 106 -19.48 -0.08 -13.52
CA GLU A 106 -19.09 0.56 -12.26
C GLU A 106 -18.35 -0.45 -11.39
N PHE A 107 -17.11 -0.10 -11.06
CA PHE A 107 -16.30 -0.82 -10.07
C PHE A 107 -16.27 -0.01 -8.78
N PRO A 108 -16.40 -0.66 -7.61
CA PRO A 108 -16.35 0.04 -6.34
C PRO A 108 -14.97 0.66 -6.08
N MET A 109 -13.90 0.10 -6.64
CA MET A 109 -12.53 0.55 -6.45
C MET A 109 -11.76 0.54 -7.76
N LYS A 110 -10.71 1.35 -7.85
CA LYS A 110 -9.74 1.36 -8.95
C LYS A 110 -8.32 1.37 -8.40
N ILE A 111 -7.39 0.80 -9.15
CA ILE A 111 -5.97 0.83 -8.81
C ILE A 111 -5.13 1.25 -10.01
N ASN A 112 -4.05 2.00 -9.79
CA ASN A 112 -3.08 2.32 -10.83
C ASN A 112 -1.68 2.46 -10.25
N SER A 113 -0.68 2.50 -11.13
CA SER A 113 0.74 2.74 -10.77
C SER A 113 1.13 4.22 -10.75
N ALA A 114 0.16 5.14 -10.75
CA ALA A 114 0.44 6.57 -10.71
C ALA A 114 0.58 7.08 -9.28
N ILE A 115 1.24 8.22 -9.14
CA ILE A 115 1.31 8.95 -7.87
C ILE A 115 -0.01 9.67 -7.65
N HIS A 116 -0.66 9.37 -6.52
CA HIS A 116 -1.87 10.06 -6.17
C HIS A 116 -1.60 11.54 -5.78
N PRO A 117 -2.38 12.52 -6.29
CA PRO A 117 -2.18 13.93 -6.00
C PRO A 117 -2.18 14.31 -4.51
N ILE A 118 -2.78 13.49 -3.64
CA ILE A 118 -2.75 13.70 -2.18
C ILE A 118 -1.32 13.76 -1.62
N LEU A 119 -0.36 13.13 -2.30
CA LEU A 119 1.04 13.09 -1.89
C LEU A 119 1.84 14.30 -2.40
N ASN A 120 1.27 15.12 -3.28
CA ASN A 120 1.92 16.33 -3.82
C ASN A 120 2.52 17.26 -2.75
N PRO A 121 1.95 17.44 -1.54
CA PRO A 121 2.56 18.29 -0.51
C PRO A 121 3.98 17.86 -0.10
N VAL A 122 4.29 16.56 -0.13
CA VAL A 122 5.63 16.03 0.13
C VAL A 122 6.51 16.15 -1.12
N LEU A 123 5.90 15.91 -2.29
CA LEU A 123 6.62 15.85 -3.56
C LEU A 123 6.98 17.24 -4.11
N ALA A 124 6.26 18.29 -3.73
CA ALA A 124 6.40 19.66 -4.25
C ALA A 124 7.77 20.32 -3.97
N THR A 125 8.68 19.65 -3.28
CA THR A 125 10.04 20.12 -3.00
C THR A 125 11.11 19.44 -3.84
N TYR A 126 10.76 18.36 -4.53
CA TYR A 126 11.64 17.78 -5.53
C TYR A 126 11.59 18.65 -6.77
N GLU A 127 12.75 18.90 -7.38
CA GLU A 127 12.79 19.57 -8.67
C GLU A 127 12.07 18.67 -9.69
N LYS A 128 11.09 19.25 -10.40
CA LYS A 128 10.20 18.51 -11.31
C LYS A 128 11.00 17.72 -12.37
N MET A 129 12.11 18.27 -12.84
CA MET A 129 13.00 17.61 -13.81
C MET A 129 13.67 16.36 -13.24
N LEU A 130 14.16 16.40 -11.99
CA LEU A 130 14.74 15.23 -11.32
C LEU A 130 13.70 14.13 -11.07
N PHE A 131 12.44 14.51 -10.88
CA PHE A 131 11.36 13.59 -10.61
C PHE A 131 10.90 12.83 -11.86
N GLU A 132 10.85 13.51 -13.02
CA GLU A 132 10.53 12.90 -14.31
C GLU A 132 11.62 11.92 -14.75
N GLU A 133 12.90 12.23 -14.51
CA GLU A 133 14.03 11.33 -14.80
C GLU A 133 14.03 10.08 -13.91
N TRP A 134 13.63 10.22 -12.65
CA TRP A 134 13.71 9.14 -11.68
C TRP A 134 12.55 8.13 -11.78
N ASN A 135 11.41 8.53 -12.34
CA ASN A 135 10.25 7.66 -12.57
C ASN A 135 9.92 6.74 -11.37
N PRO A 136 9.55 7.33 -10.21
CA PRO A 136 9.35 6.60 -8.98
C PRO A 136 8.31 5.50 -9.07
N GLN A 137 8.59 4.39 -8.39
CA GLN A 137 7.57 3.37 -8.16
C GLN A 137 6.51 3.92 -7.22
N ALA A 138 5.27 3.89 -7.69
CA ALA A 138 4.12 4.39 -6.97
C ALA A 138 2.88 3.55 -7.26
N PHE A 139 1.86 3.75 -6.43
CA PHE A 139 0.53 3.26 -6.69
C PHE A 139 -0.52 4.08 -5.96
N ALA A 140 -1.75 3.98 -6.46
CA ALA A 140 -2.94 4.51 -5.82
C ALA A 140 -4.07 3.48 -5.96
N LEU A 141 -4.64 3.08 -4.83
CA LEU A 141 -5.88 2.31 -4.72
C LEU A 141 -6.92 3.22 -4.09
N GLU A 142 -8.01 3.48 -4.78
CA GLU A 142 -9.06 4.36 -4.27
C GLU A 142 -10.46 3.90 -4.65
N GLY A 143 -11.44 4.27 -3.84
CA GLY A 143 -12.85 4.05 -4.09
C GLY A 143 -13.63 3.71 -2.83
N HIS A 144 -14.74 3.03 -3.02
CA HIS A 144 -15.68 2.64 -1.99
C HIS A 144 -15.46 1.19 -1.56
N PHE A 145 -15.41 0.95 -0.26
CA PHE A 145 -15.35 -0.40 0.31
C PHE A 145 -16.22 -0.46 1.56
N GLU A 146 -17.18 -1.39 1.57
CA GLU A 146 -18.20 -1.52 2.60
C GLU A 146 -19.00 -0.22 2.81
N ASN A 147 -18.76 0.53 3.89
CA ASN A 147 -19.42 1.81 4.21
C ASN A 147 -18.42 2.98 4.26
N ARG A 148 -17.27 2.84 3.60
CA ARG A 148 -16.14 3.77 3.69
C ARG A 148 -15.62 4.17 2.32
N GLU A 149 -15.21 5.41 2.20
CA GLU A 149 -14.28 5.84 1.16
C GLU A 149 -12.86 5.52 1.60
N ILE A 150 -12.13 4.81 0.75
CA ILE A 150 -10.77 4.38 0.99
C ILE A 150 -9.86 5.00 -0.06
N LEU A 151 -8.73 5.53 0.40
CA LEU A 151 -7.60 5.92 -0.43
C LEU A 151 -6.32 5.35 0.19
N ILE A 152 -5.61 4.53 -0.56
CA ILE A 152 -4.32 3.97 -0.19
C ILE A 152 -3.33 4.35 -1.28
N ALA A 153 -2.30 5.11 -0.93
CA ALA A 153 -1.32 5.62 -1.88
C ALA A 153 0.10 5.42 -1.34
N GLY A 154 1.01 4.96 -2.19
CA GLY A 154 2.41 4.77 -1.85
C GLY A 154 3.33 5.30 -2.93
N VAL A 155 4.47 5.84 -2.51
CA VAL A 155 5.54 6.29 -3.40
C VAL A 155 6.89 6.02 -2.74
N VAL A 156 7.78 5.32 -3.46
CA VAL A 156 9.20 5.21 -3.08
C VAL A 156 9.87 6.54 -3.37
N LEU A 157 10.78 7.03 -2.52
CA LEU A 157 11.49 8.32 -2.57
C LEU A 157 13.01 8.15 -2.77
N PRO A 158 13.71 9.07 -3.44
CA PRO A 158 15.15 8.93 -3.71
C PRO A 158 15.99 9.40 -2.52
N GLU A 159 15.45 10.33 -1.74
CA GLU A 159 16.00 10.91 -0.53
C GLU A 159 14.86 11.10 0.48
N GLU A 160 15.21 11.49 1.71
CA GLU A 160 14.23 11.67 2.79
C GLU A 160 13.07 12.58 2.42
N GLU A 161 11.90 12.26 2.94
CA GLU A 161 10.69 13.02 2.69
C GLU A 161 10.84 14.46 3.18
N LYS A 162 10.62 15.40 2.28
CA LYS A 162 10.59 16.83 2.58
C LYS A 162 9.13 17.25 2.82
N ASN A 163 8.90 18.20 3.73
CA ASN A 163 7.57 18.76 4.01
C ASN A 163 6.49 17.80 4.56
N LEU A 164 6.88 16.74 5.28
CA LEU A 164 5.93 15.88 6.01
C LEU A 164 4.91 16.68 6.88
N PRO A 165 5.28 17.76 7.60
CA PRO A 165 4.31 18.56 8.35
C PRO A 165 3.20 19.17 7.50
N LYS A 166 3.50 19.52 6.23
CA LYS A 166 2.52 20.09 5.30
C LYS A 166 1.50 19.02 4.87
N LEU A 167 1.95 17.79 4.60
CA LEU A 167 1.06 16.67 4.33
C LEU A 167 0.18 16.35 5.54
N LEU A 168 0.76 16.24 6.74
CA LEU A 168 0.00 16.00 7.97
C LEU A 168 -1.07 17.07 8.19
N LYS A 169 -0.73 18.35 8.02
CA LYS A 169 -1.71 19.45 8.09
C LYS A 169 -2.84 19.27 7.07
N HIS A 170 -2.51 18.90 5.83
CA HIS A 170 -3.50 18.65 4.79
C HIS A 170 -4.43 17.48 5.13
N LEU A 171 -3.89 16.35 5.61
CA LEU A 171 -4.68 15.19 6.03
C LEU A 171 -5.62 15.49 7.20
N ILE A 172 -5.14 16.23 8.20
CA ILE A 172 -5.95 16.69 9.32
C ILE A 172 -7.10 17.58 8.84
N GLN A 173 -6.83 18.49 7.90
CA GLN A 173 -7.86 19.34 7.28
C GLN A 173 -8.88 18.53 6.48
N LEU A 174 -8.47 17.50 5.74
CA LEU A 174 -9.37 16.61 5.00
C LEU A 174 -10.36 15.86 5.90
N LEU A 175 -9.92 15.50 7.12
CA LEU A 175 -10.77 14.89 8.15
C LEU A 175 -11.56 15.93 8.98
N SER A 176 -11.41 17.22 8.73
CA SER A 176 -12.20 18.24 9.44
C SER A 176 -13.70 18.05 9.16
N GLY A 177 -14.52 18.00 10.21
CA GLY A 177 -15.96 17.74 10.12
C GLY A 177 -16.39 16.32 9.70
N LYS A 178 -15.45 15.37 9.53
CA LYS A 178 -15.72 13.98 9.11
C LYS A 178 -15.22 12.99 10.15
N THR A 179 -15.82 11.79 10.17
CA THR A 179 -15.26 10.64 10.88
C THR A 179 -14.45 9.78 9.92
N GLY A 180 -13.42 9.14 10.47
CA GLY A 180 -12.45 8.41 9.68
C GLY A 180 -11.11 8.33 10.37
N LYS A 181 -10.11 7.87 9.62
CA LYS A 181 -8.75 7.74 10.12
C LYS A 181 -7.76 7.84 8.98
N PHE A 182 -6.54 8.23 9.30
CA PHE A 182 -5.42 8.04 8.40
C PHE A 182 -4.28 7.32 9.10
N TYR A 183 -3.55 6.53 8.34
CA TYR A 183 -2.27 5.96 8.71
C TYR A 183 -1.23 6.42 7.70
N LEU A 184 -0.13 6.99 8.18
CA LEU A 184 0.95 7.53 7.37
C LEU A 184 2.27 6.92 7.84
N ARG A 185 2.98 6.26 6.94
CA ARG A 185 4.28 5.62 7.18
C ARG A 185 5.33 6.24 6.27
N THR A 186 6.46 6.64 6.85
CA THR A 186 7.66 7.06 6.11
C THR A 186 8.77 6.04 6.29
N GLY A 187 10.03 6.34 5.96
CA GLY A 187 11.14 5.44 6.34
C GLY A 187 11.32 5.32 7.86
N LYS A 188 11.12 6.41 8.60
CA LYS A 188 11.50 6.53 10.03
C LYS A 188 10.33 6.52 11.01
N HIS A 189 9.14 6.86 10.55
CA HIS A 189 8.00 7.08 11.43
C HIS A 189 6.72 6.45 10.89
N SER A 190 5.80 6.15 11.79
CA SER A 190 4.40 5.85 11.49
C SER A 190 3.49 6.72 12.36
N TYR A 191 2.46 7.26 11.74
CA TYR A 191 1.43 8.11 12.36
C TYR A 191 0.07 7.46 12.14
N LEU A 192 -0.75 7.35 13.18
CA LEU A 192 -2.13 6.89 13.08
C LEU A 192 -3.03 7.93 13.75
N CYS A 193 -3.92 8.55 12.98
CA CYS A 193 -4.94 9.45 13.51
C CYS A 193 -6.29 8.76 13.48
N LEU A 194 -6.99 8.70 14.62
CA LEU A 194 -8.33 8.13 14.72
C LEU A 194 -9.34 9.23 15.05
N LYS A 195 -10.20 9.61 14.11
CA LYS A 195 -11.22 10.63 14.31
C LYS A 195 -12.62 10.00 14.37
N LYS A 196 -13.10 9.80 15.60
CA LYS A 196 -14.42 9.20 15.88
C LYS A 196 -15.56 10.22 15.98
N GLU A 197 -15.25 11.48 16.27
CA GLU A 197 -16.22 12.56 16.40
C GLU A 197 -15.95 13.65 15.35
N LYS A 198 -17.00 14.30 14.85
CA LYS A 198 -16.86 15.32 13.80
C LYS A 198 -16.15 16.58 14.30
N GLU A 199 -16.41 16.97 15.55
CA GLU A 199 -16.07 18.27 16.12
C GLU A 199 -14.71 18.33 16.84
N SER A 200 -14.14 17.17 17.22
CA SER A 200 -12.86 17.12 17.92
C SER A 200 -11.71 16.68 17.00
N LEU A 201 -10.48 17.09 17.35
CA LEU A 201 -9.28 16.52 16.73
C LEU A 201 -9.06 15.14 17.36
N GLY A 202 -9.07 14.08 16.55
CA GLY A 202 -8.79 12.73 17.02
C GLY A 202 -7.36 12.58 17.55
N PRO A 203 -7.09 11.61 18.45
CA PRO A 203 -5.72 11.31 18.87
C PRO A 203 -4.84 10.90 17.69
N VAL A 204 -3.60 11.39 17.71
CA VAL A 204 -2.53 10.99 16.78
C VAL A 204 -1.53 10.13 17.54
N PHE A 205 -1.46 8.85 17.20
CA PHE A 205 -0.46 7.92 17.70
C PHE A 205 0.78 8.00 16.83
N PHE A 206 1.95 7.95 17.47
CA PHE A 206 3.25 8.05 16.81
C PHE A 206 4.13 6.88 17.24
N GLN A 207 4.82 6.28 16.28
CA GLN A 207 5.82 5.24 16.52
C GLN A 207 7.06 5.49 15.65
N GLY A 208 8.23 5.50 16.31
CA GLY A 208 9.53 5.49 15.63
C GLY A 208 9.87 4.10 15.10
N LYS A 209 10.58 4.05 13.98
CA LYS A 209 10.90 2.82 13.25
C LYS A 209 12.38 2.80 12.88
N GLU A 210 12.94 1.60 12.88
CA GLU A 210 14.30 1.39 12.36
C GLU A 210 14.31 1.65 10.85
N ARG A 211 15.35 2.35 10.38
CA ARG A 211 15.49 2.67 8.95
C ARG A 211 16.09 1.49 8.21
N ILE A 212 15.22 0.59 7.77
CA ILE A 212 15.56 -0.61 6.99
C ILE A 212 15.23 -0.49 5.49
N TRP A 213 14.47 0.54 5.11
CA TRP A 213 14.09 0.82 3.73
C TRP A 213 14.72 2.12 3.23
N ASP A 214 14.81 2.23 1.90
CA ASP A 214 14.96 3.53 1.23
C ASP A 214 13.83 4.48 1.66
N SER A 215 13.96 5.78 1.37
CA SER A 215 12.89 6.71 1.72
C SER A 215 11.61 6.36 0.94
N PHE A 216 10.45 6.55 1.58
CA PHE A 216 9.15 6.39 0.97
C PHE A 216 8.09 7.14 1.76
N VAL A 217 6.92 7.31 1.16
CA VAL A 217 5.69 7.71 1.86
C VAL A 217 4.58 6.74 1.50
N PHE A 218 3.92 6.23 2.53
CA PHE A 218 2.78 5.33 2.40
C PHE A 218 1.61 5.83 3.25
N LEU A 219 0.48 6.11 2.60
CA LEU A 219 -0.72 6.67 3.19
C LEU A 219 -1.88 5.70 3.02
N MET A 220 -2.63 5.49 4.09
CA MET A 220 -3.98 4.95 4.07
C MET A 220 -4.91 5.99 4.68
N LEU A 221 -6.02 6.29 4.01
CA LEU A 221 -7.05 7.20 4.44
C LEU A 221 -8.39 6.47 4.31
N GLU A 222 -9.15 6.48 5.40
CA GLU A 222 -10.51 5.98 5.47
C GLU A 222 -11.43 7.11 5.94
N ILE A 223 -12.50 7.37 5.19
CA ILE A 223 -13.56 8.31 5.56
C ILE A 223 -14.86 7.55 5.62
N GLU A 224 -15.53 7.60 6.77
CA GLU A 224 -16.83 6.96 6.94
C GLU A 224 -17.92 7.81 6.28
N LYS A 225 -18.78 7.18 5.48
CA LYS A 225 -19.99 7.82 4.96
C LYS A 225 -21.13 7.52 5.94
N PHE A 226 -21.74 8.59 6.47
CA PHE A 226 -22.92 8.52 7.32
C PHE A 226 -24.16 8.16 6.49
#